data_AF-Q9RDJ3-F1
#
_entry.id   AF-Q9RDJ3-F1
#
_cell.length_a   1.000
_cell.length_b   1.000
_cell.length_c   1.000
_cell.angle_alpha   90.00
_cell.angle_beta   90.00
_cell.angle_gamma   90.00
#
_symmetry.space_group_name_H-M   'P 1'
#
loop_
_entity.id
_entity.type
_entity.pdbx_description
1 polymer ?
#
loop_
_entity_poly.entity_id
_entity_poly.type
_entity_poly.pdbx_seq_one_letter_code
_entity_poly.pdbx_strand_id
1 'polypeptide(L)'
;MKTTQTGTLLAAVIASGLMAGLFAAFAYSVMPGLRGTSDHTFVATMQGINKAILNPVFMLPFVGTIPLIALAVFLARRGHGRPALPWLVAALVLYLVAFAVTVAANVPLNDQLERAGAPDSIGDLAAVRERFEAAWVAWNIVRALLHTAAFACLAWALVLYGADRVRTDRAAASTSGTSPAYGYGAGHERPFTAGASST
;
A
#
# COMPACT_ATOMS: atom_id res chain seq x y z
N MET A 1 -20.70 -3.13 1.37
CA MET A 1 -19.57 -3.64 0.56
C MET A 1 -18.66 -2.53 0.07
N LYS A 2 -19.19 -1.56 -0.71
CA LYS A 2 -18.46 -0.42 -1.26
C LYS A 2 -17.66 0.41 -0.22
N THR A 3 -18.24 0.77 0.92
CA THR A 3 -17.55 1.55 1.98
C THR A 3 -16.47 0.73 2.68
N THR A 4 -16.75 -0.55 2.94
CA THR A 4 -15.80 -1.51 3.53
C THR A 4 -14.55 -1.65 2.67
N GLN A 5 -14.71 -1.85 1.35
CA GLN A 5 -13.58 -1.98 0.43
C GLN A 5 -12.73 -0.71 0.34
N THR A 6 -13.35 0.47 0.37
CA THR A 6 -12.60 1.74 0.44
C THR A 6 -11.77 1.82 1.72
N GLY A 7 -12.38 1.54 2.88
CA GLY A 7 -11.68 1.56 4.16
C GLY A 7 -10.53 0.55 4.22
N THR A 8 -10.74 -0.67 3.74
CA THR A 8 -9.70 -1.71 3.67
C THR A 8 -8.53 -1.29 2.77
N LEU A 9 -8.81 -0.73 1.57
CA LEU A 9 -7.76 -0.29 0.66
C LEU A 9 -6.95 0.88 1.25
N LEU A 10 -7.62 1.86 1.85
CA LEU A 10 -6.92 2.98 2.51
C LEU A 10 -6.03 2.48 3.65
N ALA A 11 -6.55 1.60 4.51
CA ALA A 11 -5.76 1.00 5.58
C ALA A 11 -4.55 0.21 5.05
N ALA A 12 -4.75 -0.59 3.99
CA ALA A 12 -3.66 -1.34 3.36
C ALA A 12 -2.58 -0.43 2.76
N VAL A 13 -2.97 0.65 2.07
CA VAL A 13 -2.05 1.63 1.48
C VAL A 13 -1.25 2.33 2.57
N ILE A 14 -1.89 2.81 3.64
CA ILE A 14 -1.21 3.48 4.74
C ILE A 14 -0.22 2.55 5.43
N ALA A 15 -0.67 1.35 5.80
CA ALA A 15 0.18 0.38 6.51
C ALA A 15 1.35 -0.10 5.62
N SER A 16 1.12 -0.38 4.33
CA SER A 16 2.19 -0.72 3.39
C SER A 16 3.15 0.45 3.13
N GLY A 17 2.65 1.69 3.12
CA GLY A 17 3.46 2.89 2.95
C GLY A 17 4.41 3.12 4.13
N LEU A 18 3.93 2.91 5.37
CA LEU A 18 4.77 2.93 6.57
C LEU A 18 5.90 1.90 6.48
N MET A 19 5.60 0.69 5.99
CA MET A 19 6.61 -0.36 5.85
C MET A 19 7.61 -0.08 4.74
N ALA A 20 7.15 0.37 3.57
CA ALA A 20 8.02 0.78 2.48
C ALA A 20 8.98 1.90 2.93
N GLY A 21 8.43 2.92 3.60
CA GLY A 21 9.22 4.03 4.14
C GLY A 21 10.26 3.58 5.17
N LEU A 22 9.89 2.71 6.11
CA LEU A 22 10.82 2.19 7.13
C LEU A 22 12.01 1.48 6.49
N PHE A 23 11.77 0.49 5.61
CA PHE A 23 12.87 -0.28 5.01
C PHE A 23 13.72 0.57 4.06
N ALA A 24 13.10 1.49 3.32
CA ALA A 24 13.81 2.41 2.45
C ALA A 24 14.70 3.38 3.25
N ALA A 25 14.19 3.94 4.36
CA ALA A 25 14.97 4.81 5.25
C ALA A 25 16.21 4.08 5.80
N PHE A 26 16.09 2.79 6.15
CA PHE A 26 17.25 1.99 6.53
C PHE A 26 18.26 1.82 5.39
N ALA A 27 17.79 1.67 4.15
CA ALA A 27 18.65 1.47 2.99
C ALA A 27 19.44 2.72 2.59
N TYR A 28 18.78 3.89 2.52
CA TYR A 28 19.40 5.12 1.99
C TYR A 28 19.86 6.13 3.05
N SER A 29 19.49 5.96 4.32
CA SER A 29 19.82 6.93 5.39
C SER A 29 20.49 6.25 6.58
N VAL A 30 19.80 5.35 7.29
CA VAL A 30 20.30 4.81 8.57
C VAL A 30 21.59 4.02 8.38
N MET A 31 21.60 3.00 7.52
CA MET A 31 22.79 2.17 7.33
C MET A 31 23.95 2.95 6.70
N PRO A 32 23.75 3.81 5.69
CA PRO A 32 24.79 4.72 5.21
C PRO A 32 25.36 5.65 6.29
N GLY A 33 24.52 6.18 7.20
CA GLY A 33 24.99 6.99 8.32
C GLY A 33 25.82 6.18 9.32
N LEU A 34 25.43 4.93 9.59
CA LEU A 34 26.16 4.05 10.50
C LEU A 34 27.51 3.57 9.95
N ARG A 35 27.68 3.53 8.61
CA ARG A 35 28.94 3.11 7.97
C ARG A 35 30.15 3.86 8.50
N GLY A 36 30.02 5.17 8.74
CA GLY A 36 31.11 6.02 9.22
C GLY A 36 31.42 5.93 10.72
N THR A 37 30.69 5.10 11.47
CA THR A 37 30.86 4.97 12.93
C THR A 37 31.83 3.84 13.29
N SER A 38 32.33 3.83 14.53
CA SER A 38 33.15 2.73 15.04
C SER A 38 32.36 1.41 15.09
N ASP A 39 33.04 0.27 15.05
CA ASP A 39 32.37 -1.04 15.09
C ASP A 39 31.58 -1.26 16.38
N HIS A 40 32.10 -0.74 17.50
CA HIS A 40 31.36 -0.71 18.76
C HIS A 40 30.03 0.04 18.62
N THR A 41 30.06 1.27 18.10
CA THR A 41 28.86 2.11 17.89
C THR A 41 27.87 1.41 16.97
N PHE A 42 28.36 0.83 15.88
CA PHE A 42 27.54 0.10 14.92
C PHE A 42 26.83 -1.08 15.59
N VAL A 43 27.58 -1.97 16.25
CA VAL A 43 27.04 -3.20 16.85
C VAL A 43 26.07 -2.85 17.98
N ALA A 44 26.43 -1.92 18.86
CA ALA A 44 25.58 -1.46 19.94
C ALA A 44 24.27 -0.86 19.42
N THR A 45 24.35 -0.02 18.38
CA THR A 45 23.17 0.59 17.77
C THR A 45 22.27 -0.45 17.12
N MET A 46 22.83 -1.36 16.32
CA MET A 46 22.05 -2.38 15.62
C MET A 46 21.40 -3.38 16.58
N GLN A 47 22.08 -3.82 17.65
CA GLN A 47 21.47 -4.63 18.71
C GLN A 47 20.34 -3.87 19.41
N GLY A 48 20.56 -2.59 19.74
CA GLY A 48 19.53 -1.73 20.34
C GLY A 48 18.29 -1.59 19.45
N ILE A 49 18.47 -1.34 18.15
CA ILE A 49 17.39 -1.27 17.16
C ILE A 49 16.66 -2.61 17.06
N ASN A 50 17.39 -3.73 17.00
CA ASN A 50 16.80 -5.07 16.89
C ASN A 50 15.91 -5.42 18.10
N LYS A 51 16.27 -4.96 19.31
CA LYS A 51 15.40 -5.07 20.49
C LYS A 51 14.21 -4.13 20.41
N ALA A 52 14.44 -2.86 20.08
CA ALA A 52 13.41 -1.84 20.09
C ALA A 52 12.32 -2.06 19.03
N ILE A 53 12.66 -2.63 17.88
CA ILE A 53 11.72 -2.84 16.76
C ILE A 53 10.67 -3.91 17.05
N LEU A 54 10.91 -4.82 17.99
CA LEU A 54 9.96 -5.87 18.40
C LEU A 54 8.91 -5.32 19.36
N ASN A 55 8.07 -4.41 18.86
CA ASN A 55 7.01 -3.77 19.62
C ASN A 55 5.68 -3.75 18.85
N PRO A 56 4.52 -3.59 19.53
CA PRO A 56 3.20 -3.59 18.88
C PRO A 56 3.01 -2.53 17.79
N VAL A 57 3.65 -1.36 17.91
CA VAL A 57 3.53 -0.26 16.94
C VAL A 57 4.17 -0.63 15.61
N PHE A 58 5.25 -1.42 15.61
CA PHE A 58 5.84 -2.01 14.41
C PHE A 58 5.05 -3.23 13.92
N MET A 59 4.68 -4.14 14.83
CA MET A 59 4.04 -5.41 14.46
C MET A 59 2.68 -5.21 13.80
N LEU A 60 1.93 -4.18 14.23
CA LEU A 60 0.61 -3.88 13.70
C LEU A 60 0.62 -3.59 12.19
N PRO A 61 1.35 -2.60 11.65
CA PRO A 61 1.44 -2.40 10.21
C PRO A 61 2.23 -3.51 9.51
N PHE A 62 3.28 -4.09 10.14
CA PHE A 62 4.10 -5.09 9.47
C PHE A 62 3.33 -6.38 9.16
N VAL A 63 2.66 -6.96 10.15
CA VAL A 63 1.87 -8.19 10.00
C VAL A 63 0.45 -7.88 9.54
N GLY A 64 -0.16 -6.82 10.07
CA GLY A 64 -1.56 -6.46 9.79
C GLY A 64 -1.83 -6.03 8.36
N THR A 65 -0.80 -5.61 7.61
CA THR A 65 -0.97 -5.31 6.17
C THR A 65 -1.36 -6.56 5.36
N ILE A 66 -0.88 -7.75 5.71
CA ILE A 66 -1.18 -8.99 4.98
C ILE A 66 -2.69 -9.28 4.93
N PRO A 67 -3.42 -9.40 6.06
CA PRO A 67 -4.85 -9.63 6.03
C PRO A 67 -5.63 -8.46 5.41
N LEU A 68 -5.14 -7.22 5.50
CA LEU A 68 -5.77 -6.08 4.82
C LEU A 68 -5.72 -6.23 3.28
N ILE A 69 -4.57 -6.59 2.72
CA ILE A 69 -4.44 -6.82 1.28
C ILE A 69 -5.28 -8.05 0.88
N ALA A 70 -5.23 -9.14 1.65
CA ALA A 70 -6.02 -10.34 1.38
C ALA A 70 -7.53 -10.06 1.37
N LEU A 71 -8.01 -9.27 2.34
CA LEU A 71 -9.41 -8.82 2.38
C LEU A 71 -9.75 -7.94 1.17
N ALA A 72 -8.85 -7.02 0.76
CA ALA A 72 -9.05 -6.22 -0.43
C ALA A 72 -9.17 -7.08 -1.71
N VAL A 73 -8.31 -8.09 -1.86
CA VAL A 73 -8.38 -9.08 -2.95
C VAL A 73 -9.74 -9.81 -2.93
N PHE A 74 -10.16 -10.29 -1.76
CA PHE A 74 -11.43 -11.00 -1.61
C PHE A 74 -12.64 -10.13 -1.99
N LEU A 75 -12.67 -8.88 -1.51
CA LEU A 75 -13.74 -7.93 -1.81
C LEU A 75 -13.77 -7.56 -3.30
N ALA A 76 -12.61 -7.35 -3.92
CA ALA A 76 -12.51 -7.04 -5.35
C ALA A 76 -13.00 -8.19 -6.26
N ARG A 77 -12.89 -9.45 -5.82
CA ARG A 77 -13.42 -10.62 -6.55
C ARG A 77 -14.94 -10.69 -6.55
N ARG A 78 -15.60 -10.25 -5.48
CA ARG A 78 -17.06 -10.37 -5.27
C ARG A 78 -17.84 -9.11 -5.64
N GLY A 79 -17.17 -8.01 -5.98
CA GLY A 79 -17.80 -6.70 -6.12
C GLY A 79 -17.26 -5.87 -7.28
N HIS A 80 -17.33 -4.55 -7.08
CA HIS A 80 -16.78 -3.54 -8.00
C HIS A 80 -15.25 -3.42 -7.77
N GLY A 81 -14.49 -3.02 -8.78
CA GLY A 81 -13.03 -2.99 -8.71
C GLY A 81 -12.30 -4.21 -9.31
N ARG A 82 -12.94 -4.97 -10.20
CA ARG A 82 -12.25 -6.03 -10.98
C ARG A 82 -10.98 -5.51 -11.69
N PRO A 83 -10.92 -4.27 -12.22
CA PRO A 83 -9.68 -3.73 -12.80
C PRO A 83 -8.51 -3.62 -11.81
N ALA A 84 -8.79 -3.46 -10.51
CA ALA A 84 -7.78 -3.37 -9.46
C ALA A 84 -7.24 -4.75 -9.03
N LEU A 85 -7.95 -5.84 -9.32
CA LEU A 85 -7.64 -7.18 -8.81
C LEU A 85 -6.22 -7.67 -9.15
N PRO A 86 -5.69 -7.54 -10.38
CA PRO A 86 -4.32 -7.98 -10.70
C PRO A 86 -3.27 -7.28 -9.84
N TRP A 87 -3.45 -5.98 -9.60
CA TRP A 87 -2.56 -5.16 -8.78
C TRP A 87 -2.64 -5.51 -7.30
N LEU A 88 -3.83 -5.83 -6.79
CA LEU A 88 -3.99 -6.31 -5.41
C LEU A 88 -3.33 -7.67 -5.18
N VAL A 89 -3.41 -8.58 -6.16
CA VAL A 89 -2.73 -9.87 -6.10
C VAL A 89 -1.21 -9.68 -6.17
N ALA A 90 -0.73 -8.85 -7.10
CA ALA A 90 0.69 -8.52 -7.19
C ALA A 90 1.22 -7.91 -5.88
N ALA A 91 0.48 -6.96 -5.29
CA ALA A 91 0.82 -6.37 -3.99
C ALA A 91 0.93 -7.43 -2.89
N LEU A 92 -0.04 -8.35 -2.81
CA LEU A 92 -0.04 -9.42 -1.81
C LEU A 92 1.20 -10.31 -1.96
N VAL A 93 1.49 -10.75 -3.19
CA VAL A 93 2.65 -11.61 -3.47
C VAL A 93 3.95 -10.90 -3.11
N LEU A 94 4.13 -9.66 -3.58
CA LEU A 94 5.33 -8.86 -3.29
C LEU A 94 5.53 -8.68 -1.78
N TYR A 95 4.46 -8.36 -1.05
CA TYR A 95 4.51 -8.18 0.40
C TYR A 95 4.86 -9.48 1.12
N LEU A 96 4.28 -10.62 0.71
CA LEU A 96 4.60 -11.93 1.27
C LEU A 96 6.05 -12.36 0.99
N VAL A 97 6.57 -12.07 -0.21
CA VAL A 97 7.98 -12.32 -0.53
C VAL A 97 8.89 -11.45 0.36
N ALA A 98 8.59 -10.17 0.54
CA ALA A 98 9.35 -9.30 1.44
C ALA A 98 9.31 -9.77 2.90
N PHE A 99 8.15 -10.24 3.35
CA PHE A 99 7.97 -10.86 4.66
C PHE A 99 8.84 -12.12 4.79
N ALA A 100 8.84 -12.98 3.77
CA ALA A 100 9.69 -14.17 3.74
C ALA A 100 11.18 -13.82 3.79
N VAL A 101 11.64 -12.80 3.06
CA VAL A 101 13.03 -12.29 3.16
C VAL A 101 13.34 -11.84 4.58
N THR A 102 12.40 -11.17 5.25
CA THR A 102 12.58 -10.74 6.65
C THR A 102 12.83 -11.94 7.56
N VAL A 103 11.97 -12.96 7.49
CA VAL A 103 12.04 -14.14 8.36
C VAL A 103 13.23 -15.04 8.01
N ALA A 104 13.55 -15.21 6.73
CA ALA A 104 14.56 -16.16 6.28
C ALA A 104 15.98 -15.59 6.21
N ALA A 105 16.15 -14.26 6.13
CA ALA A 105 17.46 -13.63 6.01
C ALA A 105 17.73 -12.62 7.12
N ASN A 106 16.91 -11.57 7.25
CA ASN A 106 17.21 -10.48 8.19
C ASN A 106 17.10 -10.90 9.67
N VAL A 107 16.07 -11.68 10.04
CA VAL A 107 15.93 -12.18 11.41
C VAL A 107 17.12 -13.07 11.81
N PRO A 108 17.53 -14.08 11.02
CA PRO A 108 18.72 -14.86 11.33
C PRO A 108 20.01 -14.04 11.47
N LEU A 109 20.18 -12.98 10.67
CA LEU A 109 21.32 -12.07 10.80
C LEU A 109 21.25 -11.26 12.10
N ASN A 110 20.05 -10.78 12.47
CA ASN A 110 19.82 -10.09 13.74
C ASN A 110 20.11 -11.01 14.94
N ASP A 111 19.66 -12.25 14.89
CA ASP A 111 19.90 -13.24 15.95
C ASP A 111 21.38 -13.61 16.06
N GLN A 112 22.12 -13.64 14.94
CA GLN A 112 23.58 -13.80 14.95
C GLN A 112 24.28 -12.62 15.63
N LEU A 113 23.84 -11.39 15.32
CA LEU A 113 24.38 -10.19 15.93
C LEU A 113 24.12 -10.14 17.44
N GLU A 114 22.92 -10.52 17.89
CA GLU A 114 22.59 -10.60 19.31
C GLU A 114 23.41 -11.69 20.03
N ARG A 115 23.58 -12.86 19.39
CA ARG A 115 24.37 -13.98 19.95
C ARG A 115 25.87 -13.68 20.09
N ALA A 116 26.38 -12.63 19.44
CA ALA A 116 27.76 -12.20 19.62
C ALA A 116 28.04 -11.68 21.06
N GLY A 117 27.01 -11.31 21.82
CA GLY A 117 27.11 -10.87 23.20
C GLY A 117 27.05 -9.34 23.35
N ALA A 118 27.27 -8.86 24.57
CA ALA A 118 27.28 -7.43 24.88
C ALA A 118 28.47 -6.74 24.18
N PRO A 119 28.30 -5.56 23.55
CA PRO A 119 29.35 -4.90 22.77
C PRO A 119 30.67 -4.71 23.54
N ASP A 120 30.59 -4.39 24.83
CA ASP A 120 31.77 -4.19 25.70
C ASP A 120 32.51 -5.49 26.05
N SER A 121 31.87 -6.64 25.83
CA SER A 121 32.42 -7.98 26.10
C SER A 121 32.89 -8.70 24.83
N ILE A 122 32.70 -8.10 23.65
CA ILE A 122 33.11 -8.69 22.37
C ILE A 122 34.60 -8.41 22.13
N GLY A 123 35.41 -9.46 21.99
CA GLY A 123 36.84 -9.34 21.73
C GLY A 123 37.20 -8.82 20.33
N ASP A 124 36.37 -9.11 19.33
CA ASP A 124 36.57 -8.67 17.93
C ASP A 124 35.25 -8.17 17.31
N LEU A 125 34.98 -6.88 17.52
CA LEU A 125 33.79 -6.20 16.99
C LEU A 125 33.85 -6.04 15.46
N ALA A 126 35.05 -5.87 14.90
CA ALA A 126 35.25 -5.70 13.47
C ALA A 126 34.78 -6.95 12.70
N ALA A 127 35.17 -8.14 13.16
CA ALA A 127 34.75 -9.39 12.55
C ALA A 127 33.24 -9.66 12.71
N VAL A 128 32.64 -9.24 13.84
CA VAL A 128 31.16 -9.32 14.03
C VAL A 128 30.44 -8.43 13.02
N ARG A 129 30.91 -7.19 12.86
CA ARG A 129 30.34 -6.24 11.90
C ARG A 129 30.50 -6.72 10.46
N GLU A 130 31.67 -7.21 10.08
CA GLU A 130 31.97 -7.69 8.73
C GLU A 130 31.00 -8.81 8.30
N ARG A 131 30.71 -9.76 9.20
CA ARG A 131 29.77 -10.86 8.95
C ARG A 131 28.30 -10.41 8.86
N PHE A 132 27.96 -9.24 9.41
CA PHE A 132 26.60 -8.76 9.51
C PHE A 132 26.26 -7.70 8.46
N GLU A 133 27.03 -6.61 8.38
CA GLU A 133 26.60 -5.36 7.76
C GLU A 133 26.24 -5.53 6.29
N ALA A 134 27.18 -6.04 5.47
CA ALA A 134 26.98 -6.12 4.03
C ALA A 134 25.78 -7.01 3.65
N ALA A 135 25.70 -8.20 4.28
CA ALA A 135 24.59 -9.12 4.06
C ALA A 135 23.26 -8.53 4.52
N TRP A 136 23.22 -7.91 5.70
CA TRP A 136 22.01 -7.31 6.23
C TRP A 136 21.51 -6.15 5.36
N VAL A 137 22.41 -5.28 4.92
CA VAL A 137 22.09 -4.16 4.02
C VAL A 137 21.55 -4.67 2.69
N ALA A 138 22.19 -5.68 2.08
CA ALA A 138 21.75 -6.23 0.81
C ALA A 138 20.30 -6.78 0.91
N TRP A 139 20.01 -7.58 1.93
CA TRP A 139 18.66 -8.10 2.15
C TRP A 139 17.67 -7.00 2.54
N ASN A 140 18.09 -5.96 3.26
CA ASN A 140 17.23 -4.82 3.55
C ASN A 140 16.87 -4.03 2.29
N ILE A 141 17.80 -3.86 1.34
CA ILE A 141 17.51 -3.23 0.04
C ILE A 141 16.45 -4.05 -0.71
N VAL A 142 16.58 -5.38 -0.75
CA VAL A 142 15.58 -6.27 -1.35
C VAL A 142 14.20 -6.05 -0.70
N ARG A 143 14.13 -6.01 0.65
CA ARG A 143 12.87 -5.70 1.36
C ARG A 143 12.31 -4.33 0.99
N ALA A 144 13.16 -3.31 0.94
CA ALA A 144 12.75 -1.95 0.59
C ALA A 144 12.13 -1.89 -0.81
N LEU A 145 12.78 -2.52 -1.80
CA LEU A 145 12.28 -2.58 -3.17
C LEU A 145 10.95 -3.33 -3.25
N LEU A 146 10.84 -4.50 -2.61
CA LEU A 146 9.61 -5.30 -2.62
C LEU A 146 8.44 -4.60 -1.93
N HIS A 147 8.65 -4.00 -0.75
CA HIS A 147 7.61 -3.25 -0.05
C HIS A 147 7.22 -1.96 -0.81
N THR A 148 8.17 -1.28 -1.45
CA THR A 148 7.89 -0.12 -2.29
C THR A 148 7.06 -0.51 -3.52
N ALA A 149 7.40 -1.62 -4.18
CA ALA A 149 6.64 -2.15 -5.30
C ALA A 149 5.23 -2.60 -4.87
N ALA A 150 5.09 -3.26 -3.71
CA ALA A 150 3.79 -3.62 -3.15
C ALA A 150 2.93 -2.37 -2.86
N PHE A 151 3.53 -1.34 -2.24
CA PHE A 151 2.88 -0.06 -1.97
C PHE A 151 2.43 0.62 -3.27
N ALA A 152 3.27 0.67 -4.30
CA ALA A 152 2.92 1.23 -5.61
C ALA A 152 1.74 0.47 -6.25
N CYS A 153 1.72 -0.87 -6.17
CA CYS A 153 0.61 -1.67 -6.64
C CYS A 153 -0.70 -1.35 -5.89
N LEU A 154 -0.65 -1.17 -4.56
CA LEU A 154 -1.82 -0.80 -3.76
C LEU A 154 -2.31 0.61 -4.06
N ALA A 155 -1.41 1.57 -4.20
CA ALA A 155 -1.74 2.94 -4.56
C ALA A 155 -2.42 2.99 -5.94
N TRP A 156 -1.89 2.24 -6.91
CA TRP A 156 -2.49 2.13 -8.24
C TRP A 156 -3.84 1.41 -8.21
N ALA A 157 -3.96 0.34 -7.43
CA ALA A 157 -5.23 -0.36 -7.21
C ALA A 157 -6.30 0.57 -6.61
N LEU A 158 -5.91 1.46 -5.69
CA LEU A 158 -6.80 2.46 -5.11
C LEU A 158 -7.30 3.47 -6.16
N VAL A 159 -6.42 3.93 -7.05
CA VAL A 159 -6.78 4.82 -8.18
C VAL A 159 -7.78 4.13 -9.12
N LEU A 160 -7.48 2.89 -9.54
CA LEU A 160 -8.36 2.12 -10.42
C LEU A 160 -9.72 1.86 -9.80
N TYR A 161 -9.74 1.50 -8.51
CA TYR A 161 -10.97 1.29 -7.76
C TYR A 161 -11.82 2.57 -7.68
N GLY A 162 -11.19 3.73 -7.41
CA GLY A 162 -11.88 5.02 -7.41
C GLY A 162 -12.50 5.36 -8.76
N ALA A 163 -11.75 5.17 -9.85
CA ALA A 163 -12.22 5.43 -11.20
C ALA A 163 -13.38 4.51 -11.63
N ASP A 164 -13.31 3.22 -11.32
CA ASP A 164 -14.36 2.23 -11.59
C ASP A 164 -15.66 2.57 -10.84
N ARG A 165 -15.52 3.02 -9.59
CA ARG A 165 -16.65 3.38 -8.76
C ARG A 165 -17.40 4.60 -9.30
N VAL A 166 -16.70 5.68 -9.66
CA VAL A 166 -17.30 6.88 -10.25
C VAL A 166 -18.02 6.54 -11.56
N ARG A 167 -17.40 5.70 -12.41
CA ARG A 167 -18.01 5.25 -13.67
C ARG A 167 -19.32 4.50 -13.42
N THR A 168 -19.32 3.57 -12.47
CA THR A 168 -20.49 2.75 -12.16
C THR A 168 -21.62 3.58 -11.54
N ASP A 169 -21.29 4.52 -10.65
CA ASP A 169 -22.28 5.40 -10.03
C ASP A 169 -22.92 6.36 -11.07
N ARG A 170 -22.14 6.86 -12.04
CA ARG A 170 -22.67 7.65 -13.19
C ARG A 170 -23.58 6.83 -14.10
N ALA A 171 -23.19 5.60 -14.43
CA ALA A 171 -24.00 4.70 -15.24
C ALA A 171 -25.36 4.42 -14.57
N ALA A 172 -25.34 4.12 -13.26
CA ALA A 172 -26.56 3.90 -12.48
C ALA A 172 -27.48 5.13 -12.48
N ALA A 173 -26.92 6.34 -12.31
CA ALA A 173 -27.69 7.59 -12.36
C ALA A 173 -28.34 7.83 -13.74
N SER A 174 -27.61 7.54 -14.83
CA SER A 174 -28.14 7.66 -16.19
C SER A 174 -29.28 6.68 -16.50
N THR A 175 -29.27 5.48 -15.89
CA THR A 175 -30.36 4.50 -16.00
C THR A 175 -31.56 4.83 -15.11
N SER A 176 -31.40 5.62 -14.04
CA SER A 176 -32.47 5.97 -13.10
C SER A 176 -33.18 7.30 -13.37
N GLY A 177 -32.62 8.19 -14.20
CA GLY A 177 -33.34 9.37 -14.72
C GLY A 177 -34.16 8.95 -15.94
N THR A 178 -35.48 8.78 -15.87
CA THR A 178 -36.49 9.85 -15.70
C THR A 178 -36.16 11.03 -16.62
N SER A 179 -36.61 10.93 -17.87
CA SER A 179 -36.65 12.05 -18.79
C SER A 179 -37.49 13.16 -18.14
N PRO A 180 -37.00 14.40 -17.98
CA PRO A 180 -37.92 15.52 -17.87
C PRO A 180 -38.71 15.50 -19.17
N ALA A 181 -40.00 15.22 -19.10
CA ALA A 181 -40.89 15.52 -20.21
C ALA A 181 -40.83 17.04 -20.40
N TYR A 182 -39.92 17.50 -21.25
CA TYR A 182 -40.08 18.79 -21.90
C TYR A 182 -41.32 18.65 -22.76
N GLY A 183 -42.47 18.99 -22.16
CA GLY A 183 -43.71 19.19 -22.87
C GLY A 183 -43.50 20.30 -23.88
N TYR A 184 -43.14 19.94 -25.11
CA TYR A 184 -43.26 20.82 -26.24
C TYR A 184 -44.76 20.99 -26.46
N GLY A 185 -45.32 22.06 -25.90
CA GLY A 185 -46.67 22.50 -26.19
C GLY A 185 -46.76 22.73 -27.69
N ALA A 186 -47.41 21.79 -28.39
CA ALA A 186 -47.73 21.92 -29.79
C ALA A 186 -48.57 23.20 -29.98
N GLY A 187 -48.09 24.09 -30.84
CA GLY A 187 -48.78 25.31 -31.22
C GLY A 187 -50.17 24.99 -31.76
N HIS A 188 -51.19 25.56 -31.13
CA HIS A 188 -52.49 25.74 -31.76
C HIS A 188 -52.40 26.94 -32.70
N GLU A 189 -52.08 26.68 -33.97
CA GLU A 189 -52.43 27.57 -35.06
C GLU A 189 -53.96 27.66 -35.14
N ARG A 190 -54.51 28.87 -34.97
CA ARG A 190 -55.93 29.13 -35.26
C ARG A 190 -56.08 29.49 -36.75
N PRO A 191 -57.10 28.96 -37.45
CA PRO A 191 -57.40 29.41 -38.81
C PRO A 191 -58.03 30.81 -38.79
N PHE A 192 -57.54 31.67 -39.67
CA PHE A 192 -58.11 32.98 -39.99
C PHE A 192 -59.38 32.78 -40.83
N THR A 193 -60.57 33.03 -40.26
CA THR A 193 -61.82 33.04 -41.03
C THR A 193 -62.07 34.41 -41.63
N ALA A 194 -62.01 34.48 -42.97
CA ALA A 194 -62.45 35.61 -43.75
C ALA A 194 -63.97 35.80 -43.63
N GLY A 195 -64.41 36.98 -43.19
CA GLY A 195 -65.79 37.44 -43.27
C GLY A 195 -65.89 38.50 -44.37
N ALA A 196 -66.46 38.12 -45.50
CA ALA A 196 -66.88 39.01 -46.58
C ALA A 196 -68.40 39.24 -46.52
N SER A 197 -68.82 40.32 -47.19
CA SER A 197 -70.17 40.72 -47.64
C SER A 197 -71.08 41.56 -46.71
N SER A 198 -71.03 42.88 -46.94
CA SER A 198 -72.12 43.76 -47.46
C SER A 198 -73.58 43.45 -47.09
N THR A 199 -74.27 44.39 -46.44
CA THR A 199 -75.16 45.44 -47.02
C THR A 199 -75.53 46.45 -45.95
#